data_AF-A0A8I1Q7B1-F1
#
_entry.id   AF-A0A8I1Q7B1-F1
#
_cell.length_a   1.000
_cell.length_b   1.000
_cell.length_c   1.000
_cell.angle_alpha   90.00
_cell.angle_beta   90.00
_cell.angle_gamma   90.00
#
_symmetry.space_group_name_H-M   'P 1'
#
loop_
_entity.id
_entity.type
_entity.pdbx_description
1 polymer ?
#
loop_
_entity_poly.entity_id
_entity_poly.type
_entity_poly.pdbx_seq_one_letter_code
_entity_poly.pdbx_strand_id
1 'polypeptide(L)'
;MALLLSQCKHVPPGEYDANEVGKIKKVVPGTIISKRLVNLHQKINDNQRHHDLIDTDYNQIRGVEYVIKLKSGSIISVVQSENLNLKNKQKILIIYGKNTRVVADNGSEID
;
A
#
# COMPACT_ATOMS: atom_id res chain seq x y z
N MET A 1 -32.31 12.77 -12.84
CA MET A 1 -31.02 12.97 -12.16
C MET A 1 -30.44 11.61 -11.83
N ALA A 2 -29.51 11.10 -12.65
CA ALA A 2 -28.89 9.78 -12.45
C ALA A 2 -27.58 9.96 -11.67
N LEU A 3 -27.49 9.36 -10.49
CA LEU A 3 -26.23 9.26 -9.73
C LEU A 3 -25.38 8.14 -10.34
N LEU A 4 -24.33 8.51 -11.06
CA LEU A 4 -23.28 7.59 -11.48
C LEU A 4 -22.45 7.17 -10.25
N LEU A 5 -22.71 5.96 -9.74
CA LEU A 5 -21.90 5.34 -8.71
C LEU A 5 -20.55 4.94 -9.31
N SER A 6 -19.53 5.79 -9.13
CA SER A 6 -18.13 5.45 -9.42
C SER A 6 -17.69 4.32 -8.48
N GLN A 7 -17.72 3.08 -8.95
CA GLN A 7 -17.13 1.94 -8.26
C GLN A 7 -15.64 2.19 -8.02
N CYS A 8 -15.23 2.22 -6.74
CA CYS A 8 -13.83 2.16 -6.37
C CYS A 8 -13.27 0.79 -6.76
N LYS A 9 -12.63 0.71 -7.93
CA LYS A 9 -11.89 -0.49 -8.35
C LYS A 9 -10.74 -0.73 -7.36
N HIS A 10 -10.86 -1.76 -6.55
CA HIS A 10 -9.79 -2.27 -5.70
C HIS A 10 -8.83 -3.05 -6.60
N VAL A 11 -7.76 -2.39 -7.03
CA VAL A 11 -6.74 -3.01 -7.88
C VAL A 11 -5.73 -3.73 -6.97
N PRO A 12 -5.54 -5.06 -7.10
CA PRO A 12 -4.60 -5.81 -6.28
C PRO A 12 -3.16 -5.26 -6.36
N PRO A 13 -2.33 -5.48 -5.33
CA PRO A 13 -0.91 -5.12 -5.34
C PRO A 13 -0.15 -5.96 -6.37
N GLY A 14 -0.13 -5.49 -7.63
CA GLY A 14 0.51 -6.17 -8.76
C GLY A 14 -0.15 -5.82 -10.10
N GLU A 15 -1.44 -5.47 -10.06
CA GLU A 15 -2.16 -5.03 -11.25
C GLU A 15 -2.01 -3.51 -11.47
N TYR A 16 -2.07 -3.11 -12.73
CA TYR A 16 -2.11 -1.71 -13.16
C TYR A 16 -3.41 -1.48 -13.90
N ASP A 17 -3.99 -0.28 -13.76
CA ASP A 17 -5.11 0.12 -14.59
C ASP A 17 -4.61 0.30 -16.03
N ALA A 18 -5.32 -0.26 -17.02
CA ALA A 18 -4.99 -0.09 -18.44
C ALA A 18 -4.92 1.40 -18.84
N ASN A 19 -5.65 2.28 -18.13
CA ASN A 19 -5.62 3.73 -18.32
C ASN A 19 -4.35 4.41 -17.77
N GLU A 20 -3.51 3.69 -17.03
CA GLU A 20 -2.23 4.18 -16.49
C GLU A 20 -1.03 3.77 -17.34
N VAL A 21 -1.23 2.97 -18.39
CA VAL A 21 -0.17 2.58 -19.32
C VAL A 21 0.37 3.82 -20.04
N GLY A 22 1.70 3.97 -20.08
CA GLY A 22 2.39 5.09 -20.73
C GLY A 22 2.44 6.40 -19.93
N LYS A 23 1.85 6.45 -18.73
CA LYS A 23 1.91 7.64 -17.86
C LYS A 23 3.10 7.56 -16.89
N ILE A 24 3.86 8.65 -16.80
CA ILE A 24 4.98 8.76 -15.85
C ILE A 24 4.42 8.96 -14.44
N LYS A 25 4.91 8.17 -13.48
CA LYS A 25 4.64 8.35 -12.04
C LYS A 25 5.82 9.02 -11.37
N LYS A 26 5.55 9.82 -10.33
CA LYS A 26 6.61 10.43 -9.53
C LYS A 26 7.23 9.37 -8.63
N VAL A 27 8.52 9.13 -8.77
CA VAL A 27 9.28 8.16 -7.97
C VAL A 27 10.30 8.89 -7.10
N VAL A 28 10.40 8.53 -5.83
CA VAL A 28 11.38 9.10 -4.89
C VAL A 28 12.18 7.98 -4.21
N PRO A 29 13.52 8.01 -4.26
CA PRO A 29 14.34 7.03 -3.57
C PRO A 29 14.39 7.31 -2.06
N GLY A 30 14.45 6.22 -1.29
CA GLY A 30 14.56 6.28 0.16
C GLY A 30 15.22 5.03 0.75
N THR A 31 15.33 5.02 2.07
CA THR A 31 15.87 3.89 2.83
C THR A 31 14.97 3.60 4.01
N ILE A 32 14.66 2.32 4.23
CA ILE A 32 13.89 1.90 5.40
C ILE A 32 14.77 2.07 6.63
N ILE A 33 14.32 2.89 7.57
CA ILE A 33 15.01 3.10 8.84
C ILE A 33 14.36 2.30 9.98
N SER A 34 13.08 1.95 9.85
CA SER A 34 12.39 1.10 10.81
C SER A 34 11.20 0.39 10.16
N LYS A 35 10.83 -0.77 10.71
CA LYS A 35 9.60 -1.48 10.37
C LYS A 35 8.93 -2.03 11.62
N ARG A 36 7.59 -2.01 11.66
CA ARG A 36 6.81 -2.62 12.75
C ARG A 36 5.51 -3.24 12.23
N LEU A 37 5.09 -4.34 12.85
CA LEU A 37 3.78 -4.94 12.59
C LEU A 37 2.68 -4.05 13.17
N VAL A 38 1.59 -3.88 12.42
CA VAL A 38 0.44 -3.08 12.81
C VAL A 38 -0.86 -3.81 12.46
N ASN A 39 -1.88 -3.63 13.29
CA ASN A 39 -3.21 -4.16 13.04
C ASN A 39 -4.04 -3.13 12.27
N LEU A 40 -4.62 -3.52 11.14
CA LEU A 40 -5.49 -2.66 10.36
C LEU A 40 -6.94 -2.93 10.73
N HIS A 41 -7.62 -1.87 11.17
CA HIS A 41 -9.04 -1.89 11.43
C HIS A 41 -9.75 -1.32 10.21
N GLN A 42 -10.40 -2.16 9.43
CA GLN A 42 -11.29 -1.69 8.38
C GLN A 42 -12.65 -1.39 9.02
N LYS A 43 -12.98 -0.11 9.20
CA LYS A 43 -14.33 0.28 9.61
C LYS A 43 -15.26 0.00 8.44
N ILE A 44 -15.96 -1.14 8.48
CA ILE A 44 -17.05 -1.43 7.55
C ILE A 44 -18.13 -0.39 7.83
N ASN A 45 -18.46 0.42 6.82
CA ASN A 45 -19.61 1.33 6.92
C ASN A 45 -20.87 0.49 6.75
N ASP A 46 -21.44 0.05 7.87
CA ASP A 46 -22.69 -0.70 7.93
C ASP A 46 -23.87 0.17 7.48
N ASN A 47 -24.20 0.10 6.20
CA ASN A 47 -25.49 0.56 5.67
C ASN A 47 -26.33 -0.57 5.07
N GLN A 48 -26.05 -1.83 5.40
CA GLN A 48 -26.97 -2.95 5.16
C GLN A 48 -26.81 -4.00 6.26
N ARG A 49 -27.65 -3.89 7.30
CA ARG A 49 -27.84 -4.98 8.26
C ARG A 49 -28.70 -6.05 7.59
N HIS A 50 -28.14 -7.23 7.38
CA HIS A 50 -28.94 -8.44 7.44
C HIS A 50 -28.24 -9.46 8.34
N HIS A 51 -29.01 -9.90 9.31
CA HIS A 51 -28.69 -10.81 10.40
C HIS A 51 -28.35 -12.20 9.85
N ASP A 52 -27.20 -12.76 10.23
CA ASP A 52 -27.05 -14.18 10.60
C ASP A 52 -25.70 -14.44 11.30
N LEU A 53 -25.82 -14.63 12.62
CA LEU A 53 -25.21 -15.66 13.47
C LEU A 53 -23.78 -16.16 13.18
N ILE A 54 -22.87 -15.73 14.05
CA ILE A 54 -21.62 -16.37 14.51
C ILE A 54 -20.62 -16.77 13.42
N ASP A 55 -19.68 -15.86 13.15
CA ASP A 55 -18.26 -16.19 13.27
C ASP A 55 -17.50 -14.94 13.70
N THR A 56 -17.00 -14.92 14.93
CA THR A 56 -16.10 -13.85 15.40
C THR A 56 -14.69 -14.18 14.91
N ASP A 57 -14.55 -14.41 13.61
CA ASP A 57 -13.24 -14.45 12.99
C ASP A 57 -12.84 -12.99 12.78
N TYR A 58 -12.18 -12.44 13.79
CA TYR A 58 -11.48 -11.17 13.70
C TYR A 58 -10.46 -11.30 12.57
N ASN A 59 -10.90 -11.06 11.32
CA ASN A 59 -10.06 -10.92 10.16
C ASN A 59 -9.30 -9.59 10.29
N GLN A 60 -8.40 -9.56 11.28
CA GLN A 60 -7.47 -8.48 11.54
C GLN A 60 -6.52 -8.50 10.35
N ILE A 61 -6.82 -7.68 9.35
CA ILE A 61 -5.91 -7.45 8.25
C ILE A 61 -4.64 -6.88 8.88
N ARG A 62 -3.57 -7.66 8.90
CA ARG A 62 -2.30 -7.19 9.42
C ARG A 62 -1.53 -6.47 8.33
N GLY A 63 -0.77 -5.47 8.73
CA GLY A 63 0.12 -4.71 7.87
C GLY A 63 1.48 -4.50 8.51
N VAL A 64 2.43 -4.06 7.70
CA VAL A 64 3.74 -3.62 8.15
C VAL A 64 3.87 -2.14 7.87
N GLU A 65 4.12 -1.37 8.92
CA GLU A 65 4.46 0.04 8.79
C GLU A 65 5.96 0.19 8.57
N TYR A 66 6.33 0.89 7.51
CA TYR A 66 7.70 1.24 7.16
C TYR A 66 7.95 2.72 7.39
N VAL A 67 8.92 3.02 8.25
CA VAL A 67 9.46 4.36 8.39
C VAL A 67 10.61 4.50 7.42
N ILE A 68 10.50 5.46 6.51
CA ILE A 68 11.41 5.64 5.39
C ILE A 68 12.05 7.02 5.48
N LYS A 69 13.38 7.06 5.42
CA LYS A 69 14.14 8.29 5.19
C LYS A 69 14.30 8.49 3.69
N LEU A 70 13.73 9.57 3.17
CA LEU A 70 13.89 9.97 1.77
C LEU A 70 15.30 10.51 1.53
N LYS A 71 15.76 10.47 0.29
CA LYS A 71 17.04 11.08 -0.10
C LYS A 71 17.10 12.59 0.18
N SER A 72 15.94 13.27 0.21
CA SER A 72 15.82 14.68 0.60
C SER A 72 16.09 14.94 2.09
N GLY A 73 16.18 13.90 2.92
CA GLY A 73 16.31 14.00 4.37
C GLY A 73 14.97 13.95 5.13
N SER A 74 13.84 14.11 4.44
CA SER A 74 12.50 13.98 5.03
C SER A 74 12.21 12.55 5.45
N ILE A 75 11.36 12.39 6.47
CA ILE A 75 10.92 11.08 6.96
C ILE A 75 9.43 10.92 6.67
N ILE A 76 9.05 9.76 6.13
CA ILE A 76 7.65 9.38 5.92
C ILE A 76 7.35 8.03 6.56
N SER A 77 6.08 7.78 6.86
CA SER A 77 5.58 6.46 7.25
C SER A 77 4.56 5.95 6.25
N VAL A 78 4.68 4.70 5.84
CA VAL A 78 3.76 4.04 4.92
C VAL A 78 3.45 2.63 5.41
N VAL A 79 2.16 2.29 5.45
CA VAL A 79 1.71 0.93 5.76
C VAL A 79 1.51 0.14 4.48
N GLN A 80 2.01 -1.08 4.44
CA GLN A 80 1.86 -2.03 3.35
C GLN A 80 1.36 -3.38 3.89
N SER A 81 0.96 -4.29 3.00
CA SER A 81 0.59 -5.66 3.37
C SER A 81 1.80 -6.47 3.87
N GLU A 82 1.55 -7.48 4.70
CA GLU A 82 2.61 -8.35 5.26
C GLU A 82 3.39 -9.16 4.23
N ASN A 83 2.83 -9.36 3.03
CA ASN A 83 3.47 -10.11 1.95
C ASN A 83 4.72 -9.42 1.40
N LEU A 84 4.89 -8.12 1.67
CA LEU A 84 6.04 -7.35 1.23
C LEU A 84 7.14 -7.39 2.31
N ASN A 85 8.09 -8.33 2.23
CA ASN A 85 9.13 -8.48 3.25
C ASN A 85 10.36 -7.58 3.02
N LEU A 86 10.21 -6.27 3.14
CA LEU A 86 11.34 -5.34 3.07
C LEU A 86 12.15 -5.35 4.38
N LYS A 87 13.47 -5.18 4.26
CA LYS A 87 14.44 -5.22 5.37
C LYS A 87 14.80 -3.81 5.83
N ASN A 88 15.23 -3.69 7.09
CA ASN A 88 15.80 -2.45 7.59
C ASN A 88 17.10 -2.14 6.83
N LYS A 89 17.37 -0.85 6.60
CA LYS A 89 18.48 -0.31 5.80
C LYS A 89 18.41 -0.65 4.30
N GLN A 90 17.34 -1.29 3.83
CA GLN A 90 17.14 -1.57 2.41
C GLN A 90 16.84 -0.27 1.66
N LYS A 91 17.48 -0.10 0.49
CA LYS A 91 17.14 0.95 -0.47
C LYS A 91 15.82 0.61 -1.14
N ILE A 92 14.95 1.60 -1.24
CA ILE A 92 13.61 1.42 -1.78
C ILE A 92 13.24 2.61 -2.68
N LEU A 93 12.29 2.37 -3.57
CA LEU A 93 11.66 3.38 -4.40
C LEU A 93 10.21 3.55 -3.96
N ILE A 94 9.81 4.80 -3.74
CA ILE A 94 8.42 5.16 -3.46
C ILE A 94 7.80 5.66 -4.75
N ILE A 95 6.76 4.99 -5.22
CA ILE A 95 6.02 5.37 -6.41
C ILE A 95 4.73 6.04 -5.97
N TYR A 96 4.63 7.35 -6.21
CA TYR A 96 3.43 8.14 -5.97
C TYR A 96 2.46 7.99 -7.14
N GLY A 97 1.17 7.84 -6.82
CA GLY A 97 0.06 7.74 -7.76
C GLY A 97 -1.25 7.76 -7.00
N LYS A 98 -2.32 7.18 -7.58
CA LYS A 98 -3.59 6.97 -6.87
C LYS A 98 -3.40 6.17 -5.57
N ASN A 99 -2.52 5.17 -5.63
CA ASN A 99 -2.06 4.40 -4.48
C ASN A 99 -0.54 4.52 -4.37
N THR A 100 -0.04 4.78 -3.17
CA THR A 100 1.41 4.81 -2.90
C THR A 100 1.95 3.39 -2.82
N ARG A 101 2.95 3.07 -3.63
CA ARG A 101 3.63 1.77 -3.63
C ARG A 101 5.07 1.93 -3.16
N VAL A 102 5.51 1.03 -2.29
CA VAL A 102 6.91 0.94 -1.86
C VAL A 102 7.49 -0.32 -2.47
N VAL A 103 8.58 -0.20 -3.22
CA VAL A 103 9.24 -1.34 -3.87
C VAL A 103 10.72 -1.36 -3.52
N ALA A 104 11.30 -2.54 -3.48
CA ALA A 104 12.74 -2.69 -3.30
C ALA A 104 13.50 -2.04 -4.46
N ASP A 105 14.51 -1.25 -4.15
CA ASP A 105 15.48 -0.76 -5.13
C ASP A 105 16.56 -1.84 -5.27
N ASN A 106 16.21 -2.92 -5.96
CA ASN A 106 17.13 -4.06 -6.15
C ASN A 106 18.28 -3.75 -7.11
N GLY A 107 18.31 -2.55 -7.71
CA GLY A 107 19.20 -2.25 -8.81
C GLY A 107 18.86 -3.12 -10.02
N SER A 108 18.70 -2.49 -11.18
CA SER A 108 19.08 -3.16 -12.41
C SER A 108 20.60 -3.34 -12.35
N GLU A 109 21.08 -4.41 -11.69
CA GLU A 109 22.39 -4.96 -11.97
C GLU A 109 22.25 -5.61 -13.35
N ILE A 110 22.42 -4.77 -14.37
CA ILE A 110 22.75 -5.22 -15.71
C ILE A 110 24.25 -5.47 -15.62
N ASP A 111 24.61 -6.75 -15.49
CA ASP A 111 25.95 -7.22 -15.88
C ASP A 111 26.20 -6.92 -17.36
#